data_AF-M4DY02-F1
#
_entry.id   AF-M4DY02-F1
#
_cell.length_a   1.000
_cell.length_b   1.000
_cell.length_c   1.000
_cell.angle_alpha   90.00
_cell.angle_beta   90.00
_cell.angle_gamma   90.00
#
_symmetry.space_group_name_H-M   'P 1'
#
loop_
_entity.id
_entity.type
_entity.pdbx_description
1 polymer ?
#
loop_
_entity_poly.entity_id
_entity_poly.type
_entity_poly.pdbx_seq_one_letter_code
_entity_poly.pdbx_strand_id
1 'polypeptide(L)'
;MLSEHEQGCRYIPQLGDEVVYFKQGHKEFLDSRELNDSDRSRYLPRNLGAVEFCKVEKLNYDTYPGSGESCCKMTLRVLDSSSSHASRKEFQLTLPDLINFPDFIVEKTRYDAAMKTNWEVGDECRVWWRNESSEGGSWWEGRIEASQVKCPNFPDSPWERYKVVYETGDTNLHSPWEFDNPQFPWEISTMDEEPREKLLSLFAGLVKSISKYQDSYGIQKLNEAAQKMDFCNRFPVPLYPELIHQRVENRYYRSMGSFKHDVDAMLSNAESYFGTNAHMRSKIKRLRDKITKTLRKMMI
;
A
#
# COMPACT_ATOMS: atom_id res chain seq x y z
N MET A 1 11.30 2.91 -4.80
CA MET A 1 10.63 1.95 -3.88
C MET A 1 10.61 2.57 -2.49
N LEU A 2 9.44 2.65 -1.85
CA LEU A 2 9.29 3.37 -0.59
C LEU A 2 9.84 2.56 0.60
N SER A 3 10.72 3.18 1.38
CA SER A 3 11.22 2.69 2.67
C SER A 3 10.32 3.09 3.84
N GLU A 4 9.46 4.09 3.66
CA GLU A 4 8.54 4.63 4.66
C GLU A 4 7.22 5.09 4.00
N HIS A 5 6.21 5.42 4.80
CA HIS A 5 4.95 5.97 4.30
C HIS A 5 5.13 7.45 3.95
N GLU A 6 4.66 7.87 2.77
CA GLU A 6 4.67 9.29 2.38
C GLU A 6 3.64 10.09 3.21
N GLN A 7 3.95 11.37 3.47
CA GLN A 7 3.12 12.26 4.30
C GLN A 7 1.73 12.53 3.71
N GLY A 8 1.57 12.41 2.39
CA GLY A 8 0.27 12.45 1.69
C GLY A 8 -0.61 11.21 1.86
N CYS A 9 -0.15 10.25 2.66
CA CYS A 9 -0.91 9.10 3.14
C CYS A 9 -1.46 8.16 2.06
N ARG A 10 -0.88 8.12 0.85
CA ARG A 10 -1.27 7.16 -0.18
C ARG A 10 -1.32 5.73 0.36
N TYR A 11 -2.39 5.00 0.07
CA TYR A 11 -2.50 3.61 0.48
C TYR A 11 -1.53 2.71 -0.29
N ILE A 12 -0.60 2.10 0.44
CA ILE A 12 0.28 1.04 -0.08
C ILE A 12 -0.22 -0.30 0.47
N PRO A 13 -0.68 -1.22 -0.41
CA PRO A 13 -1.22 -2.49 0.02
C PRO A 13 -0.24 -3.37 0.78
N GLN A 14 -0.70 -3.91 1.90
CA GLN A 14 -0.01 -4.96 2.64
C GLN A 14 -0.92 -6.17 2.85
N LEU A 15 -0.34 -7.36 2.80
CA LEU A 15 -1.09 -8.60 3.00
C LEU A 15 -1.71 -8.62 4.40
N GLY A 16 -3.02 -8.86 4.46
CA GLY A 16 -3.78 -8.94 5.70
C GLY A 16 -4.42 -7.63 6.15
N ASP A 17 -4.18 -6.51 5.46
CA ASP A 17 -4.79 -5.22 5.78
C ASP A 17 -6.32 -5.28 5.75
N GLU A 18 -6.96 -4.56 6.67
CA GLU A 18 -8.36 -4.19 6.55
C GLU A 18 -8.48 -2.84 5.84
N VAL A 19 -9.36 -2.79 4.84
CA VAL A 19 -9.49 -1.65 3.92
C VAL A 19 -10.95 -1.36 3.64
N VAL A 20 -11.21 -0.14 3.18
CA VAL A 20 -12.51 0.28 2.66
C VAL A 20 -12.35 0.53 1.16
N TYR A 21 -13.16 -0.16 0.36
CA TYR A 21 -13.17 -0.06 -1.09
C TYR A 21 -14.34 0.81 -1.56
N PHE A 22 -14.06 1.77 -2.44
CA PHE A 22 -15.04 2.71 -3.00
C PHE A 22 -15.29 2.40 -4.47
N LYS A 23 -16.47 1.85 -4.77
CA LYS A 23 -16.82 1.43 -6.13
C LYS A 23 -16.91 2.61 -7.11
N GLN A 24 -17.39 3.76 -6.63
CA GLN A 24 -17.48 4.97 -7.45
C GLN A 24 -16.08 5.43 -7.91
N GLY A 25 -15.13 5.56 -6.98
CA GLY A 25 -13.76 5.96 -7.30
C GLY A 25 -13.04 4.98 -8.22
N HIS A 26 -13.22 3.67 -8.02
CA HIS A 26 -12.65 2.69 -8.93
C HIS A 26 -13.26 2.76 -10.33
N LYS A 27 -14.56 3.02 -10.44
CA LYS A 27 -15.20 3.24 -11.74
C LYS A 27 -14.62 4.48 -12.44
N GLU A 28 -14.54 5.61 -11.74
CA GLU A 28 -14.00 6.85 -12.30
C GLU A 28 -12.52 6.69 -12.72
N PHE A 29 -11.75 5.90 -11.97
CA PHE A 29 -10.39 5.53 -12.34
C PHE A 29 -10.31 4.71 -13.64
N LEU A 30 -11.22 3.77 -13.85
CA LEU A 30 -11.27 2.99 -15.08
C LEU A 30 -11.80 3.80 -16.28
N ASP A 31 -12.66 4.78 -16.01
CA ASP A 31 -13.20 5.70 -17.00
C ASP A 31 -12.16 6.74 -17.45
N SER A 32 -11.26 7.18 -16.55
CA SER A 32 -10.13 8.05 -16.88
C SER A 32 -9.04 7.35 -17.70
N ARG A 33 -9.05 6.01 -17.72
CA ARG A 33 -8.20 5.21 -18.60
C ARG A 33 -8.85 5.02 -19.96
N GLU A 34 -8.03 5.04 -21.01
CA GLU A 34 -8.41 4.76 -22.40
C GLU A 34 -8.68 3.26 -22.65
N LEU A 35 -9.43 2.61 -21.75
CA LEU A 35 -9.85 1.22 -21.86
C LEU A 35 -11.16 1.12 -22.65
N ASN A 36 -11.35 0.02 -23.38
CA ASN A 36 -12.65 -0.28 -23.98
C ASN A 36 -13.67 -0.73 -22.90
N ASP A 37 -14.96 -0.65 -23.22
CA ASP A 37 -16.05 -0.94 -22.26
C ASP A 37 -16.07 -2.39 -21.75
N SER A 38 -15.62 -3.34 -22.58
CA SER A 38 -15.48 -4.76 -22.20
C SER A 38 -14.43 -4.93 -21.11
N ASP A 39 -13.28 -4.27 -21.25
CA ASP A 39 -12.19 -4.31 -20.28
C ASP A 39 -12.58 -3.58 -19.00
N ARG A 40 -13.21 -2.41 -19.08
CA ARG A 40 -13.77 -1.71 -17.90
C ARG A 40 -14.71 -2.61 -17.09
N SER A 41 -15.62 -3.29 -17.78
CA SER A 41 -16.59 -4.21 -17.18
C SER A 41 -15.97 -5.46 -16.57
N ARG A 42 -14.74 -5.83 -16.99
CA ARG A 42 -13.96 -6.95 -16.45
C ARG A 42 -13.22 -6.54 -15.18
N TYR A 43 -12.67 -5.33 -15.14
CA TYR A 43 -11.91 -4.82 -14.00
C TYR A 43 -12.79 -4.30 -12.87
N LEU A 44 -13.99 -3.81 -13.17
CA LEU A 44 -14.93 -3.34 -12.15
C LEU A 44 -15.70 -4.53 -11.53
N PRO A 45 -15.54 -4.80 -10.22
CA PRO A 45 -16.28 -5.88 -9.55
C PRO A 45 -17.80 -5.65 -9.62
N ARG A 46 -18.53 -6.70 -9.99
CA ARG A 46 -20.00 -6.69 -10.08
C ARG A 46 -20.64 -7.00 -8.72
N ASN A 47 -21.87 -6.53 -8.52
CA ASN A 47 -22.71 -6.81 -7.35
C ASN A 47 -22.18 -6.32 -5.98
N LEU A 48 -21.21 -5.39 -5.98
CA LEU A 48 -20.78 -4.67 -4.78
C LEU A 48 -21.60 -3.40 -4.57
N GLY A 49 -21.75 -3.02 -3.30
CA GLY A 49 -22.28 -1.72 -2.86
C GLY A 49 -21.34 -0.55 -3.19
N ALA A 50 -21.72 0.65 -2.75
CA ALA A 50 -20.91 1.86 -2.96
C ALA A 50 -19.62 1.85 -2.13
N VAL A 51 -19.70 1.28 -0.93
CA VAL A 51 -18.64 1.19 0.09
C VAL A 51 -18.60 -0.25 0.59
N GLU A 52 -17.42 -0.87 0.55
CA GLU A 52 -17.23 -2.26 0.99
C GLU A 52 -16.05 -2.37 1.95
N PHE A 53 -16.31 -2.84 3.18
CA PHE A 53 -15.25 -3.16 4.14
C PHE A 53 -14.65 -4.50 3.79
N CYS A 54 -13.34 -4.53 3.54
CA CYS A 54 -12.66 -5.69 3.00
C CYS A 54 -11.40 -6.03 3.80
N LYS A 55 -10.90 -7.25 3.60
CA LYS A 55 -9.56 -7.67 3.99
C LYS A 55 -8.74 -8.09 2.78
N VAL A 56 -7.46 -7.73 2.73
CA VAL A 56 -6.50 -8.18 1.73
C VAL A 56 -6.10 -9.63 2.01
N GLU A 57 -6.81 -10.60 1.42
CA GLU A 57 -6.55 -12.03 1.60
C GLU A 57 -5.37 -12.53 0.77
N LYS A 58 -5.14 -11.94 -0.41
CA LYS A 58 -4.01 -12.25 -1.28
C LYS A 58 -3.46 -10.96 -1.86
N LEU A 59 -2.13 -10.91 -1.97
CA LEU A 59 -1.39 -9.81 -2.58
C LEU A 59 -0.30 -10.42 -3.46
N ASN A 60 -0.17 -9.93 -4.68
CA ASN A 60 0.92 -10.24 -5.60
C ASN A 60 1.43 -8.95 -6.24
N TYR A 61 2.74 -8.77 -6.25
CA TYR A 61 3.38 -7.70 -7.01
C TYR A 61 3.50 -8.10 -8.48
N ASP A 62 3.03 -7.23 -9.37
CA ASP A 62 3.01 -7.49 -10.82
C ASP A 62 3.27 -6.19 -11.60
N THR A 63 3.49 -6.30 -12.89
CA THR A 63 3.53 -5.15 -13.79
C THR A 63 2.16 -4.91 -14.42
N TYR A 64 1.76 -3.65 -14.52
CA TYR A 64 0.52 -3.27 -15.14
C TYR A 64 0.64 -3.44 -16.67
N PRO A 65 -0.30 -4.15 -17.32
CA PRO A 65 -0.22 -4.38 -18.76
C PRO A 65 -0.15 -3.06 -19.55
N GLY A 66 0.74 -2.98 -20.52
CA GLY A 66 0.94 -1.79 -21.34
C GLY A 66 2.00 -0.83 -20.78
N SER A 67 1.80 -0.26 -19.58
CA SER A 67 2.75 0.71 -19.02
C SER A 67 4.02 0.06 -18.48
N GLY A 68 3.95 -1.20 -18.04
CA GLY A 68 5.08 -1.89 -17.38
C GLY A 68 5.34 -1.41 -15.95
N GLU A 69 4.52 -0.47 -15.44
CA GLU A 69 4.62 0.06 -14.08
C GLU A 69 4.26 -0.99 -13.04
N SER A 70 4.86 -0.91 -11.86
CA SER A 70 4.53 -1.78 -10.74
C SER A 70 3.08 -1.59 -10.28
N CYS A 71 2.39 -2.70 -10.02
CA CYS A 71 1.04 -2.71 -9.46
C CYS A 71 0.87 -3.86 -8.46
N CYS A 72 -0.20 -3.77 -7.68
CA CYS A 72 -0.62 -4.79 -6.73
C CYS A 72 -1.86 -5.51 -7.24
N LYS A 73 -1.75 -6.81 -7.51
CA LYS A 73 -2.91 -7.67 -7.77
C LYS A 73 -3.37 -8.28 -6.46
N MET A 74 -4.57 -7.92 -6.04
CA MET A 74 -5.13 -8.31 -4.75
C MET A 74 -6.39 -9.15 -4.91
N THR A 75 -6.61 -10.05 -3.95
CA THR A 75 -7.94 -10.63 -3.67
C THR A 75 -8.44 -10.02 -2.39
N LEU A 76 -9.55 -9.29 -2.48
CA LEU A 76 -10.20 -8.63 -1.35
C LEU A 76 -11.40 -9.47 -0.92
N ARG A 77 -11.47 -9.78 0.38
CA ARG A 77 -12.63 -10.43 0.99
C ARG A 77 -13.50 -9.42 1.69
N VAL A 78 -14.76 -9.30 1.29
CA VAL A 78 -15.77 -8.48 1.96
C VAL A 78 -16.03 -9.03 3.37
N LEU A 79 -15.93 -8.16 4.37
CA LEU A 79 -16.10 -8.47 5.78
C LEU A 79 -17.56 -8.36 6.22
N ASP A 80 -18.28 -7.35 5.73
CA ASP A 80 -19.69 -7.14 6.02
C ASP A 80 -20.55 -7.53 4.82
N SER A 81 -21.25 -8.66 4.91
CA SER A 81 -22.14 -9.14 3.86
C SER A 81 -23.57 -8.62 4.00
N SER A 82 -23.87 -7.75 4.98
CA SER A 82 -25.23 -7.23 5.17
C SER A 82 -25.65 -6.21 4.11
N SER A 83 -24.69 -5.44 3.58
CA SER A 83 -24.88 -4.43 2.53
C SER A 83 -24.53 -4.93 1.12
N SER A 84 -23.87 -6.08 1.00
CA SER A 84 -23.39 -6.60 -0.29
C SER A 84 -24.39 -7.57 -0.92
N HIS A 85 -24.80 -7.32 -2.16
CA HIS A 85 -25.59 -8.26 -2.97
C HIS A 85 -24.74 -9.36 -3.62
N ALA A 86 -23.45 -9.42 -3.29
CA ALA A 86 -22.52 -10.38 -3.88
C ALA A 86 -22.68 -11.78 -3.28
N SER A 87 -22.92 -12.77 -4.14
CA SER A 87 -22.92 -14.18 -3.77
C SER A 87 -21.51 -14.72 -3.44
N ARG A 88 -20.47 -14.02 -3.90
CA ARG A 88 -19.06 -14.28 -3.57
C ARG A 88 -18.56 -13.25 -2.58
N LYS A 89 -17.97 -13.73 -1.49
CA LYS A 89 -17.33 -12.88 -0.47
C LYS A 89 -15.99 -12.30 -0.93
N GLU A 90 -15.53 -12.59 -2.14
CA GLU A 90 -14.20 -12.19 -2.63
C GLU A 90 -14.26 -11.65 -4.06
N PHE A 91 -13.45 -10.64 -4.33
CA PHE A 91 -13.22 -10.09 -5.67
C PHE A 91 -11.75 -9.75 -5.88
N GLN A 92 -11.34 -9.64 -7.15
CA GLN A 92 -9.98 -9.27 -7.53
C GLN A 92 -9.91 -7.78 -7.86
N LEU A 93 -8.80 -7.14 -7.47
CA LEU A 93 -8.50 -5.75 -7.77
C LEU A 93 -7.04 -5.65 -8.24
N THR A 94 -6.79 -4.90 -9.30
CA THR A 94 -5.43 -4.52 -9.69
C THR A 94 -5.25 -3.04 -9.39
N LEU A 95 -4.43 -2.73 -8.38
CA LEU A 95 -4.13 -1.37 -7.95
C LEU A 95 -2.76 -0.94 -8.51
N PRO A 96 -2.71 -0.07 -9.53
CA PRO A 96 -1.47 0.54 -10.00
C PRO A 96 -1.06 1.70 -9.07
N ASP A 97 0.01 2.40 -9.44
CA ASP A 97 0.30 3.69 -8.85
C ASP A 97 -0.78 4.72 -9.21
N LEU A 98 -1.44 5.28 -8.19
CA LEU A 98 -2.43 6.32 -8.35
C LEU A 98 -1.69 7.67 -8.33
N ILE A 99 -1.22 8.08 -9.49
CA ILE A 99 -0.60 9.40 -9.69
C ILE A 99 -1.71 10.37 -10.09
N ASN A 100 -1.86 11.46 -9.32
CA ASN A 100 -2.88 12.50 -9.55
C ASN A 100 -4.31 11.96 -9.59
N PHE A 101 -4.59 10.88 -8.85
CA PHE A 101 -5.93 10.29 -8.71
C PHE A 101 -6.17 9.93 -7.25
N PRO A 102 -7.35 10.25 -6.67
CA PRO A 102 -7.63 9.92 -5.26
C PRO A 102 -7.66 8.42 -4.96
N ASP A 103 -7.27 8.04 -3.74
CA ASP A 103 -7.29 6.63 -3.31
C ASP A 103 -8.72 6.09 -3.18
N PHE A 104 -9.13 5.19 -4.08
CA PHE A 104 -10.41 4.46 -4.00
C PHE A 104 -10.36 3.18 -3.15
N ILE A 105 -9.23 2.95 -2.51
CA ILE A 105 -9.03 1.91 -1.51
C ILE A 105 -8.23 2.52 -0.36
N VAL A 106 -8.82 2.52 0.84
CA VAL A 106 -8.30 3.26 1.98
C VAL A 106 -8.12 2.32 3.15
N GLU A 107 -7.04 2.50 3.93
CA GLU A 107 -6.83 1.73 5.16
C GLU A 107 -7.96 1.97 6.15
N LYS A 108 -8.49 0.91 6.77
CA LYS A 108 -9.72 1.01 7.58
C LYS A 108 -9.58 2.00 8.73
N THR A 109 -8.44 2.05 9.43
CA THR A 109 -8.26 3.00 10.54
C THR A 109 -8.23 4.45 10.05
N ARG A 110 -7.68 4.71 8.85
CA ARG A 110 -7.71 6.04 8.22
C ARG A 110 -9.14 6.45 7.89
N TYR A 111 -9.90 5.54 7.29
CA TYR A 111 -11.32 5.76 7.01
C TYR A 111 -12.11 6.04 8.30
N ASP A 112 -11.95 5.21 9.33
CA ASP A 112 -12.67 5.36 10.60
C ASP A 112 -12.33 6.68 11.29
N ALA A 113 -11.06 7.10 11.29
CA ALA A 113 -10.62 8.39 11.84
C ALA A 113 -11.24 9.57 11.07
N ALA A 114 -11.22 9.49 9.73
CA ALA A 114 -11.80 10.51 8.86
C ALA A 114 -13.33 10.64 9.05
N MET A 115 -14.05 9.52 9.16
CA MET A 115 -15.51 9.56 9.37
C MET A 115 -15.88 10.09 10.76
N LYS A 116 -15.06 9.83 11.79
CA LYS A 116 -15.29 10.36 13.15
C LYS A 116 -15.20 11.87 13.25
N THR A 117 -14.46 12.52 12.34
CA THR A 117 -14.32 13.99 12.34
C THR A 117 -15.65 14.69 12.09
N ASN A 118 -16.54 14.09 11.29
CA ASN A 118 -17.82 14.68 10.90
C ASN A 118 -17.69 16.12 10.36
N TRP A 119 -16.88 16.28 9.32
CA TRP A 119 -16.64 17.55 8.63
C TRP A 119 -17.94 18.25 8.17
N GLU A 120 -18.04 19.55 8.42
CA GLU A 120 -19.18 20.40 8.08
C GLU A 120 -18.81 21.52 7.09
N VAL A 121 -19.84 22.12 6.48
CA VAL A 121 -19.64 23.29 5.61
C VAL A 121 -19.16 24.47 6.47
N GLY A 122 -18.07 25.10 6.03
CA GLY A 122 -17.42 26.21 6.72
C GLY A 122 -16.18 25.80 7.51
N ASP A 123 -15.96 24.50 7.74
CA ASP A 123 -14.76 24.00 8.42
C ASP A 123 -13.49 24.31 7.63
N GLU A 124 -12.42 24.64 8.36
CA GLU A 124 -11.07 24.74 7.83
C GLU A 124 -10.46 23.34 7.75
N CYS A 125 -9.90 23.01 6.60
CA CYS A 125 -9.36 21.69 6.30
C CYS A 125 -8.01 21.84 5.60
N ARG A 126 -7.23 20.77 5.64
CA ARG A 126 -5.90 20.75 5.04
C ARG A 126 -5.71 19.52 4.18
N VAL A 127 -5.29 19.70 2.94
CA VAL A 127 -5.12 18.60 1.96
C VAL A 127 -3.67 18.53 1.50
N TRP A 128 -3.14 17.32 1.39
CA TRP A 128 -1.79 17.13 0.86
C TRP A 128 -1.82 17.06 -0.67
N TRP A 129 -1.05 17.93 -1.31
CA TRP A 129 -0.83 17.89 -2.76
C TRP A 129 0.61 17.53 -3.06
N ARG A 130 0.79 16.60 -4.02
CA ARG A 130 2.11 16.25 -4.54
C ARG A 130 2.63 17.39 -5.44
N ASN A 131 3.92 17.70 -5.35
CA ASN A 131 4.53 18.70 -6.22
C ASN A 131 4.67 18.18 -7.66
N GLU A 132 4.79 19.09 -8.63
CA GLU A 132 5.02 18.71 -10.04
C GLU A 132 6.34 17.96 -10.24
N SER A 133 7.36 18.29 -9.44
CA SER A 133 8.53 17.43 -9.27
C SER A 133 8.12 16.21 -8.46
N SER A 134 8.36 15.02 -8.98
CA SER A 134 7.98 13.71 -8.42
C SER A 134 8.50 13.38 -7.00
N GLU A 135 9.09 14.34 -6.29
CA GLU A 135 9.58 14.22 -4.93
C GLU A 135 8.83 15.20 -4.01
N GLY A 136 8.08 14.62 -3.06
CA GLY A 136 7.43 15.35 -1.99
C GLY A 136 6.11 16.02 -2.38
N GLY A 137 5.66 16.90 -1.49
CA GLY A 137 4.39 17.60 -1.59
C GLY A 137 4.29 18.64 -0.48
N SER A 138 3.16 19.33 -0.45
CA SER A 138 2.88 20.36 0.54
C SER A 138 1.45 20.21 1.03
N TRP A 139 1.23 20.63 2.28
CA TRP A 139 -0.12 20.82 2.80
C TRP A 139 -0.69 22.14 2.30
N TRP A 140 -1.94 22.10 1.85
CA TRP A 140 -2.70 23.25 1.41
C TRP A 140 -3.89 23.45 2.30
N GLU A 141 -3.99 24.63 2.89
CA GLU A 141 -5.11 25.05 3.71
C GLU A 141 -6.29 25.43 2.80
N GLY A 142 -7.48 25.01 3.19
CA GLY A 142 -8.71 25.29 2.46
C GLY A 142 -9.92 25.30 3.38
N ARG A 143 -11.07 25.66 2.82
CA ARG A 143 -12.35 25.70 3.53
C ARG A 143 -13.39 24.89 2.78
N ILE A 144 -14.17 24.11 3.52
CA ILE A 144 -15.27 23.32 2.94
C ILE A 144 -16.42 24.27 2.57
N GLU A 145 -16.68 24.41 1.27
CA GLU A 145 -17.75 25.27 0.74
C GLU A 145 -19.08 24.50 0.62
N ALA A 146 -19.03 23.21 0.28
CA ALA A 146 -20.22 22.39 0.11
C ALA A 146 -19.95 20.92 0.45
N SER A 147 -21.01 20.21 0.87
CA SER A 147 -21.02 18.76 1.08
C SER A 147 -22.22 18.16 0.38
N GLN A 148 -21.98 17.37 -0.68
CA GLN A 148 -23.05 16.75 -1.46
C GLN A 148 -22.60 15.43 -2.09
N VAL A 149 -23.54 14.49 -2.26
CA VAL A 149 -23.26 13.26 -2.97
C VAL A 149 -22.83 13.59 -4.41
N LYS A 150 -21.67 13.10 -4.84
CA LYS A 150 -21.14 13.37 -6.18
C LYS A 150 -22.02 12.76 -7.30
N CYS A 151 -22.58 11.57 -7.08
CA CYS A 151 -23.43 10.90 -8.07
C CYS A 151 -24.70 10.30 -7.42
N PRO A 152 -25.91 10.60 -7.92
CA PRO A 152 -27.17 10.07 -7.38
C PRO A 152 -27.28 8.53 -7.40
N ASN A 153 -26.51 7.85 -8.26
CA ASN A 153 -26.46 6.39 -8.32
C ASN A 153 -25.69 5.77 -7.12
N PHE A 154 -25.00 6.61 -6.34
CA PHE A 154 -24.23 6.24 -5.16
C PHE A 154 -24.61 7.14 -3.97
N PRO A 155 -25.87 7.13 -3.52
CA PRO A 155 -26.41 8.09 -2.54
C PRO A 155 -25.64 8.10 -1.21
N ASP A 156 -25.10 6.94 -0.81
CA ASP A 156 -24.39 6.78 0.46
C ASP A 156 -22.86 6.87 0.31
N SER A 157 -22.34 7.20 -0.88
CA SER A 157 -20.89 7.24 -1.10
C SER A 157 -20.26 8.50 -0.52
N PRO A 158 -19.23 8.39 0.33
CA PRO A 158 -18.44 9.54 0.79
C PRO A 158 -17.42 10.03 -0.25
N TRP A 159 -17.35 9.38 -1.43
CA TRP A 159 -16.41 9.69 -2.49
C TRP A 159 -16.55 11.13 -3.00
N GLU A 160 -15.48 11.92 -2.85
CA GLU A 160 -15.37 13.29 -3.39
C GLU A 160 -16.60 14.17 -3.07
N ARG A 161 -17.12 14.01 -1.85
CA ARG A 161 -18.35 14.66 -1.36
C ARG A 161 -18.17 16.13 -1.04
N TYR A 162 -16.96 16.54 -0.63
CA TYR A 162 -16.70 17.89 -0.16
C TYR A 162 -16.08 18.73 -1.26
N LYS A 163 -16.66 19.90 -1.52
CA LYS A 163 -16.02 20.93 -2.34
C LYS A 163 -15.21 21.84 -1.43
N VAL A 164 -13.91 21.89 -1.66
CA VAL A 164 -12.96 22.74 -0.93
C VAL A 164 -12.55 23.91 -1.80
N VAL A 165 -12.47 25.09 -1.19
CA VAL A 165 -11.89 26.31 -1.78
C VAL A 165 -10.56 26.58 -1.09
N TYR A 166 -9.48 26.68 -1.86
CA TYR A 166 -8.15 26.99 -1.37
C TYR A 166 -7.92 28.50 -1.28
N GLU A 167 -6.85 28.90 -0.58
CA GLU A 167 -6.44 30.31 -0.48
C GLU A 167 -6.18 30.97 -1.85
N THR A 168 -5.77 30.18 -2.86
CA THR A 168 -5.58 30.66 -4.25
C THR A 168 -6.88 30.97 -4.97
N GLY A 169 -8.02 30.54 -4.44
CA GLY A 169 -9.34 30.58 -5.08
C GLY A 169 -9.66 29.35 -5.92
N ASP A 170 -8.70 28.42 -6.09
CA ASP A 170 -8.94 27.14 -6.76
C ASP A 170 -9.89 26.27 -5.96
N THR A 171 -10.64 25.40 -6.66
CA THR A 171 -11.60 24.51 -6.02
C THR A 171 -11.45 23.07 -6.48
N ASN A 172 -11.46 22.14 -5.54
CA ASN A 172 -11.39 20.70 -5.81
C ASN A 172 -12.41 19.93 -4.97
N LEU A 173 -12.77 18.73 -5.44
CA LEU A 173 -13.59 17.80 -4.68
C LEU A 173 -12.68 16.85 -3.89
N HIS A 174 -13.07 16.55 -2.66
CA HIS A 174 -12.32 15.68 -1.77
C HIS A 174 -13.22 14.73 -1.00
N SER A 175 -12.65 13.57 -0.72
CA SER A 175 -13.19 12.56 0.17
C SER A 175 -12.70 12.83 1.60
N PRO A 176 -13.46 12.43 2.64
CA PRO A 176 -13.14 12.78 4.02
C PRO A 176 -11.74 12.33 4.49
N TRP A 177 -11.21 11.22 3.96
CA TRP A 177 -9.89 10.70 4.33
C TRP A 177 -8.72 11.48 3.72
N GLU A 178 -8.97 12.40 2.79
CA GLU A 178 -7.94 13.26 2.20
C GLU A 178 -7.61 14.47 3.07
N PHE A 179 -8.48 14.78 4.04
CA PHE A 179 -8.27 15.85 4.99
C PHE A 179 -7.37 15.40 6.13
N ASP A 180 -6.40 16.24 6.46
CA ASP A 180 -5.72 16.16 7.73
C ASP A 180 -6.57 16.78 8.83
N ASN A 181 -6.58 16.11 9.99
CA ASN A 181 -7.23 16.58 11.18
C ASN A 181 -6.25 16.52 12.35
N PRO A 182 -5.62 17.65 12.72
CA PRO A 182 -4.72 17.69 13.86
C PRO A 182 -5.39 17.39 15.21
N GLN A 183 -6.71 17.57 15.35
CA GLN A 183 -7.45 17.25 16.57
C GLN A 183 -7.75 15.75 16.69
N PHE A 184 -7.94 15.07 15.56
CA PHE A 184 -8.15 13.62 15.48
C PHE A 184 -7.11 13.01 14.53
N PRO A 185 -5.81 13.06 14.89
CA PRO A 185 -4.76 12.59 14.02
C PRO A 185 -4.96 11.10 13.76
N TRP A 186 -4.94 10.74 12.48
CA TRP A 186 -4.91 9.33 12.12
C TRP A 186 -3.55 8.74 12.52
N GLU A 187 -3.57 7.82 13.47
CA GLU A 187 -2.39 7.03 13.82
C GLU A 187 -2.17 5.97 12.75
N ILE A 188 -1.02 6.04 12.07
CA ILE A 188 -0.63 5.03 11.08
C ILE A 188 -0.61 3.67 11.77
N SER A 189 -1.37 2.72 11.24
CA SER A 189 -1.35 1.34 11.72
C SER A 189 0.06 0.76 11.54
N THR A 190 0.67 0.26 12.62
CA THR A 190 1.99 -0.35 12.58
C THR A 190 2.01 -1.65 13.39
N MET A 191 2.97 -2.52 13.09
CA MET A 191 3.25 -3.72 13.87
C MET A 191 3.61 -3.38 15.33
N ASP A 192 3.26 -4.27 16.25
CA ASP A 192 3.64 -4.19 17.66
C ASP A 192 5.15 -4.00 17.89
N GLU A 193 5.51 -3.24 18.92
CA GLU A 193 6.90 -2.90 19.26
C GLU A 193 7.78 -4.13 19.52
N GLU A 194 7.27 -5.11 20.27
CA GLU A 194 8.08 -6.27 20.68
C GLU A 194 8.54 -7.13 19.47
N PRO A 195 7.65 -7.54 18.54
CA PRO A 195 8.08 -8.15 17.29
C PRO A 195 9.04 -7.28 16.47
N ARG A 196 8.80 -5.95 16.40
CA ARG A 196 9.66 -5.01 15.65
C ARG A 196 11.09 -4.99 16.19
N GLU A 197 11.28 -4.86 17.50
CA GLU A 197 12.59 -4.86 18.14
C GLU A 197 13.36 -6.18 17.92
N LYS A 198 12.65 -7.31 17.95
CA LYS A 198 13.25 -8.62 17.63
C LYS A 198 13.67 -8.70 16.15
N LEU A 199 12.93 -8.08 15.23
CA LEU A 199 13.32 -7.98 13.81
C LEU A 199 14.54 -7.06 13.62
N LEU A 200 14.59 -5.90 14.28
CA LEU A 200 15.75 -5.01 14.27
C LEU A 200 17.01 -5.74 14.76
N SER A 201 16.90 -6.47 15.87
CA SER A 201 18.00 -7.30 16.38
C SER A 201 18.45 -8.39 15.39
N LEU A 202 17.51 -9.01 14.68
CA LEU A 202 17.82 -9.98 13.63
C LEU A 202 18.65 -9.34 12.51
N PHE A 203 18.22 -8.19 11.97
CA PHE A 203 18.93 -7.51 10.89
C PHE A 203 20.29 -6.98 11.34
N ALA A 204 20.41 -6.41 12.54
CA ALA A 204 21.69 -6.04 13.12
C ALA A 204 22.66 -7.24 13.22
N GLY A 205 22.15 -8.42 13.58
CA GLY A 205 22.91 -9.67 13.57
C GLY A 205 23.32 -10.14 12.18
N LEU A 206 22.46 -9.97 11.18
CA LEU A 206 22.76 -10.29 9.77
C LEU A 206 23.82 -9.35 9.21
N VAL A 207 23.74 -8.04 9.47
CA VAL A 207 24.75 -7.05 9.04
C VAL A 207 26.11 -7.34 9.69
N LYS A 208 26.15 -7.61 11.01
CA LYS A 208 27.39 -8.00 11.71
C LYS A 208 28.03 -9.27 11.14
N SER A 209 27.23 -10.16 10.52
CA SER A 209 27.73 -11.40 9.93
C SER A 209 28.48 -11.19 8.61
N ILE A 210 28.32 -10.03 7.95
CA ILE A 210 28.98 -9.71 6.68
C ILE A 210 30.50 -9.75 6.85
N SER A 211 31.04 -9.01 7.81
CA SER A 211 32.48 -8.98 8.09
C SER A 211 32.97 -10.24 8.82
N LYS A 212 32.21 -10.70 9.83
CA LYS A 212 32.62 -11.83 10.69
C LYS A 212 32.64 -13.17 9.97
N TYR A 213 31.77 -13.37 8.98
CA TYR A 213 31.58 -14.66 8.31
C TYR A 213 31.54 -14.53 6.78
N GLN A 214 32.27 -13.56 6.22
CA GLN A 214 32.45 -13.38 4.77
C GLN A 214 31.12 -13.43 4.01
N ASP A 215 30.14 -12.66 4.49
CA ASP A 215 28.81 -12.56 3.88
C ASP A 215 28.10 -13.93 3.77
N SER A 216 28.18 -14.76 4.82
CA SER A 216 27.60 -16.11 4.82
C SER A 216 26.11 -16.20 4.46
N TYR A 217 25.35 -15.12 4.62
CA TYR A 217 23.93 -15.04 4.24
C TYR A 217 23.68 -14.35 2.89
N GLY A 218 24.70 -13.82 2.22
CA GLY A 218 24.55 -13.16 0.92
C GLY A 218 24.02 -11.74 0.98
N ILE A 219 23.88 -11.13 2.16
CA ILE A 219 23.31 -9.80 2.37
C ILE A 219 23.99 -8.75 1.51
N GLN A 220 25.32 -8.69 1.54
CA GLN A 220 26.06 -7.69 0.79
C GLN A 220 25.83 -7.87 -0.72
N LYS A 221 25.89 -9.11 -1.23
CA LYS A 221 25.68 -9.39 -2.66
C LYS A 221 24.24 -9.14 -3.11
N LEU A 222 23.26 -9.33 -2.23
CA LEU A 222 21.85 -9.03 -2.52
C LEU A 222 21.63 -7.51 -2.63
N ASN A 223 22.20 -6.74 -1.71
CA ASN A 223 22.22 -5.28 -1.79
C ASN A 223 22.98 -4.82 -3.06
N GLU A 224 24.13 -5.45 -3.32
CA GLU A 224 24.90 -5.53 -4.58
C GLU A 224 24.03 -5.51 -5.84
N ALA A 225 23.19 -6.53 -5.96
CA ALA A 225 22.35 -6.77 -7.12
C ALA A 225 21.25 -5.71 -7.26
N ALA A 226 20.67 -5.23 -6.16
CA ALA A 226 19.60 -4.25 -6.18
C ALA A 226 20.00 -2.89 -6.75
N GLN A 227 21.31 -2.59 -6.86
CA GLN A 227 21.81 -1.39 -7.51
C GLN A 227 21.95 -1.53 -9.03
N LYS A 228 21.71 -2.72 -9.59
CA LYS A 228 21.88 -2.98 -11.02
C LYS A 228 20.55 -2.88 -11.76
N MET A 229 20.59 -2.24 -12.93
CA MET A 229 19.42 -2.06 -13.79
C MET A 229 18.78 -3.39 -14.22
N ASP A 230 19.57 -4.44 -14.45
CA ASP A 230 19.05 -5.76 -14.82
C ASP A 230 18.28 -6.45 -13.70
N PHE A 231 18.56 -6.13 -12.43
CA PHE A 231 17.76 -6.57 -11.29
C PHE A 231 16.49 -5.73 -11.19
N CYS A 232 16.61 -4.40 -11.18
CA CYS A 232 15.48 -3.48 -11.02
C CYS A 232 14.42 -3.64 -12.12
N ASN A 233 14.84 -3.88 -13.36
CA ASN A 233 13.94 -4.05 -14.49
C ASN A 233 13.33 -5.46 -14.58
N ARG A 234 13.84 -6.43 -13.80
CA ARG A 234 13.38 -7.82 -13.86
C ARG A 234 12.21 -8.12 -12.95
N PHE A 235 12.06 -7.36 -11.87
CA PHE A 235 11.06 -7.62 -10.84
C PHE A 235 10.12 -6.41 -10.69
N PRO A 236 8.80 -6.62 -10.61
CA PRO A 236 7.86 -5.51 -10.42
C PRO A 236 8.17 -4.69 -9.17
N VAL A 237 8.62 -5.36 -8.11
CA VAL A 237 8.98 -4.74 -6.83
C VAL A 237 10.35 -5.29 -6.42
N PRO A 238 11.45 -4.56 -6.67
CA PRO A 238 12.80 -5.01 -6.36
C PRO A 238 13.07 -4.87 -4.85
N LEU A 239 12.71 -5.90 -4.08
CA LEU A 239 13.00 -6.00 -2.65
C LEU A 239 14.39 -6.59 -2.40
N TYR A 240 15.09 -6.05 -1.40
CA TYR A 240 16.43 -6.46 -0.99
C TYR A 240 16.65 -6.21 0.52
N PRO A 241 17.64 -6.85 1.16
CA PRO A 241 17.78 -6.84 2.61
C PRO A 241 17.83 -5.46 3.26
N GLU A 242 18.59 -4.51 2.70
CA GLU A 242 18.68 -3.15 3.26
C GLU A 242 17.32 -2.43 3.24
N LEU A 243 16.56 -2.56 2.15
CA LEU A 243 15.22 -1.95 2.06
C LEU A 243 14.25 -2.58 3.06
N ILE A 244 14.28 -3.90 3.23
CA ILE A 244 13.46 -4.57 4.25
C ILE A 244 13.85 -4.08 5.64
N HIS A 245 15.14 -3.91 5.92
CA HIS A 245 15.62 -3.38 7.20
C HIS A 245 15.12 -1.96 7.45
N GLN A 246 15.28 -1.06 6.48
CA GLN A 246 14.77 0.32 6.55
C GLN A 246 13.25 0.36 6.76
N ARG A 247 12.49 -0.53 6.11
CA ARG A 247 11.05 -0.65 6.34
C ARG A 247 10.70 -1.06 7.78
N VAL A 248 11.50 -1.92 8.41
CA VAL A 248 11.32 -2.26 9.84
C VAL A 248 11.66 -1.06 10.73
N GLU A 249 12.76 -0.35 10.44
CA GLU A 249 13.18 0.86 11.17
C GLU A 249 12.10 1.95 11.11
N ASN A 250 11.56 2.19 9.92
CA ASN A 250 10.58 3.24 9.63
C ASN A 250 9.12 2.80 9.89
N ARG A 251 8.91 1.73 10.65
CA ARG A 251 7.57 1.24 11.05
C ARG A 251 6.62 1.01 9.86
N TYR A 252 7.16 0.62 8.71
CA TYR A 252 6.39 0.46 7.47
C TYR A 252 5.34 -0.64 7.58
N TYR A 253 5.68 -1.77 8.21
CA TYR A 253 4.83 -2.96 8.26
C TYR A 253 3.72 -2.83 9.30
N ARG A 254 2.47 -3.09 8.89
CA ARG A 254 1.29 -3.12 9.75
C ARG A 254 1.15 -4.42 10.55
N SER A 255 1.77 -5.51 10.08
CA SER A 255 1.69 -6.81 10.75
C SER A 255 2.89 -7.71 10.47
N MET A 256 3.03 -8.79 11.24
CA MET A 256 4.02 -9.83 10.95
C MET A 256 3.74 -10.54 9.61
N GLY A 257 2.46 -10.63 9.23
CA GLY A 257 2.04 -11.19 7.95
C GLY A 257 2.55 -10.37 6.77
N SER A 258 2.48 -9.04 6.85
CA SER A 258 2.96 -8.17 5.79
C SER A 258 4.48 -8.14 5.70
N PHE A 259 5.20 -8.12 6.83
CA PHE A 259 6.65 -8.31 6.84
C PHE A 259 7.07 -9.63 6.16
N LYS A 260 6.42 -10.73 6.53
CA LYS A 260 6.72 -12.05 5.98
C LYS A 260 6.47 -12.10 4.47
N HIS A 261 5.39 -11.46 4.00
CA HIS A 261 5.07 -11.38 2.57
C HIS A 261 6.21 -10.73 1.77
N ASP A 262 6.71 -9.58 2.22
CA ASP A 262 7.82 -8.88 1.57
C ASP A 262 9.14 -9.67 1.61
N VAL A 263 9.43 -10.34 2.73
CA VAL A 263 10.60 -11.22 2.83
C VAL A 263 10.49 -12.39 1.86
N ASP A 264 9.32 -13.02 1.74
CA ASP A 264 9.10 -14.14 0.82
C ASP A 264 9.27 -13.67 -0.64
N ALA A 265 8.76 -12.48 -0.99
CA ALA A 265 8.97 -11.86 -2.29
C ALA A 265 10.45 -11.51 -2.56
N MET A 266 11.15 -10.90 -1.58
CA MET A 266 12.58 -10.62 -1.65
C MET A 266 13.40 -11.88 -1.92
N LEU A 267 13.15 -12.96 -1.18
CA LEU A 267 13.85 -14.23 -1.33
C LEU A 267 13.55 -14.90 -2.67
N SER A 268 12.30 -14.81 -3.15
CA SER A 268 11.91 -15.31 -4.48
C SER A 268 12.63 -14.55 -5.60
N ASN A 269 12.69 -13.22 -5.52
CA ASN A 269 13.44 -12.39 -6.47
C ASN A 269 14.92 -12.77 -6.48
N ALA A 270 15.52 -12.92 -5.29
CA ALA A 270 16.91 -13.33 -5.14
C ALA A 270 17.20 -14.72 -5.75
N GLU A 271 16.33 -15.69 -5.50
CA GLU A 271 16.46 -17.05 -6.05
C GLU A 271 16.32 -17.07 -7.57
N SER A 272 15.39 -16.29 -8.12
CA SER A 272 15.22 -16.13 -9.56
C SER A 272 16.44 -15.46 -10.19
N TYR A 273 16.96 -14.39 -9.59
CA TYR A 273 18.10 -13.64 -10.12
C TYR A 273 19.41 -14.44 -10.07
N PHE A 274 19.70 -15.06 -8.93
CA PHE A 274 20.93 -15.85 -8.71
C PHE A 274 20.77 -17.34 -9.03
N GLY A 275 19.70 -17.75 -9.71
CA GLY A 275 19.27 -19.14 -9.84
C GLY A 275 20.32 -20.10 -10.41
N THR A 276 21.29 -19.63 -11.19
CA THR A 276 22.39 -20.45 -11.73
C THR A 276 23.63 -20.48 -10.82
N ASN A 277 23.75 -19.57 -9.85
CA ASN A 277 24.90 -19.45 -8.96
C ASN A 277 24.74 -20.33 -7.72
N ALA A 278 25.37 -21.51 -7.72
CA ALA A 278 25.27 -22.49 -6.64
C ALA A 278 25.67 -21.93 -5.26
N HIS A 279 26.71 -21.09 -5.22
CA HIS A 279 27.18 -20.47 -3.98
C HIS A 279 26.15 -19.48 -3.41
N MET A 280 25.57 -18.64 -4.26
CA MET A 280 24.51 -17.71 -3.85
C MET A 280 23.23 -18.43 -3.43
N ARG A 281 22.82 -19.50 -4.13
CA ARG A 281 21.67 -20.31 -3.70
C ARG A 281 21.86 -20.84 -2.27
N SER A 282 23.06 -21.33 -1.93
CA SER A 282 23.34 -21.79 -0.57
C SER A 282 23.27 -20.65 0.45
N LYS A 283 23.76 -19.44 0.11
CA LYS A 283 23.68 -18.25 0.97
C LYS A 283 22.23 -17.82 1.20
N ILE A 284 21.42 -17.73 0.13
CA ILE A 284 20.01 -17.36 0.19
C ILE A 284 19.20 -18.38 0.99
N LYS A 285 19.47 -19.68 0.82
CA LYS A 285 18.85 -20.72 1.64
C LYS A 285 19.14 -20.53 3.13
N ARG A 286 20.41 -20.26 3.51
CA ARG A 286 20.76 -19.96 4.91
C ARG A 286 20.04 -18.72 5.44
N LEU A 287 19.89 -17.68 4.62
CA LEU A 287 19.15 -16.47 4.98
C LEU A 287 17.68 -16.79 5.25
N ARG A 288 17.02 -17.52 4.34
CA ARG A 288 15.65 -18.00 4.49
C ARG A 288 15.48 -18.81 5.77
N ASP A 289 16.36 -19.77 6.02
CA ASP A 289 16.31 -20.63 7.21
C ASP A 289 16.47 -19.81 8.50
N LYS A 290 17.39 -18.83 8.49
CA LYS A 290 17.63 -17.92 9.62
C LYS A 290 16.41 -17.05 9.92
N ILE A 291 15.82 -16.42 8.91
CA ILE A 291 14.61 -15.59 9.09
C ILE A 291 13.43 -16.45 9.54
N THR A 292 13.17 -17.57 8.86
CA THR A 292 12.07 -18.49 9.19
C THR A 292 12.17 -19.00 10.63
N LYS A 293 13.39 -19.38 11.08
CA LYS A 293 13.62 -19.82 12.46
C LYS A 293 13.33 -18.70 13.47
N THR A 294 13.68 -17.46 13.14
CA THR A 294 13.39 -16.32 14.01
C THR A 294 11.89 -16.03 14.07
N LEU A 295 11.20 -16.02 12.92
CA LEU A 295 9.75 -15.81 12.85
C LEU A 295 8.97 -16.87 13.64
N ARG A 296 9.37 -18.14 13.53
CA ARG A 296 8.75 -19.23 14.32
C ARG A 296 8.87 -19.02 15.84
N LYS A 297 9.94 -18.37 16.31
CA LYS A 297 10.13 -18.07 17.75
C LYS A 297 9.31 -16.87 18.22
N MET A 298 8.84 -16.03 17.31
CA MET A 298 8.01 -14.86 17.61
C MET A 298 6.52 -15.20 17.61
N MET A 299 6.13 -16.34 17.01
CA MET A 299 4.75 -16.82 16.92
C MET A 299 4.38 -17.85 18.01
N ILE A 300 5.29 -18.09 18.96
CA ILE A 300 5.09 -18.93 20.16
C ILE A 300 5.07 -17.96 21.34
#